data_AF-A0A1B6C2H4-F1
#
_entry.id   AF-A0A1B6C2H4-F1
#
_cell.length_a   1.000
_cell.length_b   1.000
_cell.length_c   1.000
_cell.angle_alpha   90.00
_cell.angle_beta   90.00
_cell.angle_gamma   90.00
#
_symmetry.space_group_name_H-M   'P 1'
#
loop_
_entity.id
_entity.type
_entity.pdbx_description
1 polymer ?
#
loop_
_entity_poly.entity_id
_entity_poly.type
_entity_poly.pdbx_seq_one_letter_code
_entity_poly.pdbx_strand_id
1 'polypeptide(L)'
;MKVQMMLLLTLVLCFSSVIGVLAKDGLCEVETGQSNIILDIEESRGTQIDQPTSPAELPIIGDPFSDIILDLVFPKGNPVFILNGKKLQLLAPLDRDQDNLSHIVFQLTCTVKSTNKKRTIPVIARVSDINDNAPVFVNTPYETTVSE
;
A
#
# COMPACT_ATOMS: atom_id res chain seq x y z
N MET A 1 71.14 35.93 -31.23
CA MET A 1 70.43 35.18 -30.18
C MET A 1 69.18 35.95 -29.79
N LYS A 2 68.00 35.56 -30.30
CA LYS A 2 66.70 36.09 -29.90
C LYS A 2 65.94 34.92 -29.28
N VAL A 3 65.71 34.99 -27.97
CA VAL A 3 65.06 33.93 -27.21
C VAL A 3 63.55 34.03 -27.44
N GLN A 4 62.98 32.92 -27.89
CA GLN A 4 61.56 32.70 -28.16
C GLN A 4 60.76 32.86 -26.86
N MET A 5 59.86 33.84 -26.81
CA MET A 5 58.90 34.03 -25.71
C MET A 5 57.81 32.97 -25.82
N MET A 6 57.86 31.95 -24.97
CA MET A 6 56.87 30.87 -24.91
C MET A 6 55.65 31.33 -24.10
N LEU A 7 54.52 31.42 -24.80
CA LEU A 7 53.20 31.75 -24.28
C LEU A 7 52.69 30.61 -23.38
N LEU A 8 52.39 30.88 -22.10
CA LEU A 8 51.75 29.91 -21.20
C LEU A 8 50.33 30.38 -20.88
N LEU A 9 49.34 29.77 -21.53
CA LEU A 9 47.92 29.99 -21.29
C LEU A 9 47.45 28.99 -20.22
N THR A 10 47.32 29.41 -18.96
CA THR A 10 46.79 28.56 -17.88
C THR A 10 45.26 28.55 -17.92
N LEU A 11 44.69 27.45 -18.45
CA LEU A 11 43.25 27.19 -18.44
C LEU A 11 42.81 26.77 -17.03
N VAL A 12 42.19 27.68 -16.28
CA VAL A 12 41.58 27.38 -14.97
C VAL A 12 40.25 26.67 -15.21
N LEU A 13 40.25 25.34 -15.09
CA LEU A 13 39.03 24.53 -15.05
C LEU A 13 38.38 24.68 -13.66
N CYS A 14 37.41 25.59 -13.55
CA CYS A 14 36.47 25.58 -12.43
C CYS A 14 35.59 24.32 -12.54
N PHE A 15 35.96 23.27 -11.82
CA PHE A 15 35.03 22.18 -11.52
C PHE A 15 34.03 22.69 -10.49
N SER A 16 32.94 23.30 -10.94
CA SER A 16 31.74 23.46 -10.13
C SER A 16 31.20 22.06 -9.83
N SER A 17 31.44 21.58 -8.61
CA SER A 17 30.79 20.39 -8.08
C SER A 17 29.29 20.70 -7.95
N VAL A 18 28.54 20.41 -9.01
CA VAL A 18 27.08 20.30 -8.93
C VAL A 18 26.84 19.06 -8.07
N ILE A 19 26.52 19.27 -6.79
CA ILE A 19 26.01 18.20 -5.92
C ILE A 19 24.63 17.85 -6.47
N GLY A 20 24.60 16.94 -7.44
CA GLY A 20 23.37 16.33 -7.89
C GLY A 20 22.81 15.51 -6.73
N VAL A 21 21.66 15.92 -6.19
CA VAL A 21 20.85 15.03 -5.36
C VAL A 21 20.50 13.85 -6.27
N LEU A 22 21.11 12.69 -6.00
CA LEU A 22 20.78 11.46 -6.70
C LEU A 22 19.34 11.12 -6.32
N ALA A 23 18.39 11.51 -7.16
CA ALA A 23 17.02 11.03 -7.06
C ALA A 23 17.10 9.51 -7.17
N LYS A 24 16.76 8.79 -6.10
CA LYS A 24 16.42 7.38 -6.20
C LYS A 24 15.26 7.30 -7.19
N ASP A 25 15.52 6.73 -8.35
CA ASP A 25 14.52 6.58 -9.39
C ASP A 25 13.42 5.62 -8.91
N GLY A 26 12.20 5.81 -9.39
CA GLY A 26 11.07 4.92 -9.07
C GLY A 26 10.42 5.07 -7.68
N LEU A 27 10.70 6.12 -6.90
CA LEU A 27 9.96 6.36 -5.65
C LEU A 27 8.45 6.52 -5.89
N CYS A 28 7.64 5.99 -4.98
CA CYS A 28 6.18 5.90 -5.10
C CYS A 28 5.65 5.00 -6.23
N GLU A 29 6.48 4.22 -6.91
CA GLU A 29 5.99 3.20 -7.85
C GLU A 29 5.66 1.90 -7.14
N VAL A 30 4.77 1.10 -7.74
CA VAL A 30 4.46 -0.26 -7.26
C VAL A 30 5.61 -1.17 -7.67
N GLU A 31 6.14 -1.98 -6.77
CA GLU A 31 7.30 -2.86 -7.03
C GLU A 31 7.07 -3.83 -8.19
N THR A 32 5.82 -4.25 -8.41
CA THR A 32 5.42 -5.13 -9.52
C THR A 32 5.22 -4.39 -10.85
N GLY A 33 5.29 -3.05 -10.85
CA GLY A 33 4.95 -2.20 -12.00
C GLY A 33 3.45 -2.09 -12.30
N GLN A 34 2.59 -2.69 -11.47
CA GLN A 34 1.14 -2.65 -11.67
C GLN A 34 0.56 -1.24 -11.38
N SER A 35 -0.61 -0.95 -11.95
CA SER A 35 -1.32 0.32 -11.74
C SER A 35 -2.16 0.35 -10.46
N ASN A 36 -2.37 -0.80 -9.83
CA ASN A 36 -3.11 -0.98 -8.59
C ASN A 36 -2.35 -1.93 -7.64
N ILE A 37 -2.72 -1.89 -6.37
CA ILE A 37 -2.27 -2.84 -5.36
C ILE A 37 -3.45 -3.74 -5.04
N ILE A 38 -3.19 -5.04 -5.01
CA ILE A 38 -4.15 -6.03 -4.53
C ILE A 38 -3.52 -6.72 -3.32
N LEU A 39 -4.29 -6.84 -2.25
CA LEU A 39 -3.89 -7.54 -1.05
C LEU A 39 -5.04 -8.40 -0.54
N ASP A 40 -4.69 -9.45 0.18
CA ASP A 40 -5.62 -10.35 0.85
C ASP A 40 -5.58 -10.10 2.35
N ILE A 41 -6.73 -10.23 3.01
CA ILE A 41 -6.86 -10.20 4.46
C ILE A 41 -7.96 -11.18 4.87
N GLU A 42 -7.74 -11.94 5.94
CA GLU A 42 -8.80 -12.77 6.54
C GLU A 42 -9.79 -11.87 7.30
N GLU A 43 -11.04 -12.28 7.44
CA GLU A 43 -11.96 -11.60 8.36
C GLU A 43 -11.58 -11.83 9.83
N SER A 44 -12.14 -11.01 10.71
CA SER A 44 -11.75 -10.97 12.11
C SER A 44 -12.37 -12.10 12.92
N ARG A 45 -11.54 -12.78 13.72
CA ARG A 45 -12.02 -13.70 14.74
C ARG A 45 -12.49 -12.92 15.96
N GLY A 46 -13.80 -12.75 16.09
CA GLY A 46 -14.40 -11.97 17.18
C GLY A 46 -13.97 -10.50 17.09
N THR A 47 -13.26 -9.98 18.10
CA THR A 47 -12.86 -8.57 18.16
C THR A 47 -11.41 -8.29 17.73
N GLN A 48 -10.76 -9.24 17.06
CA GLN A 48 -9.37 -9.09 16.62
C GLN A 48 -9.24 -8.05 15.51
N ILE A 49 -8.10 -7.34 15.50
CA ILE A 49 -7.78 -6.28 14.51
C ILE A 49 -6.33 -6.37 14.00
N ASP A 50 -5.58 -7.37 14.47
CA ASP A 50 -4.15 -7.57 14.26
C ASP A 50 -3.83 -8.60 13.17
N GLN A 51 -4.84 -9.11 12.47
CA GLN A 51 -4.64 -10.04 11.37
C GLN A 51 -3.76 -9.44 10.26
N PRO A 52 -2.84 -10.24 9.70
CA PRO A 52 -1.92 -9.77 8.69
C PRO A 52 -2.59 -9.64 7.33
N THR A 53 -2.08 -8.73 6.50
CA THR A 53 -2.37 -8.71 5.07
C THR A 53 -1.36 -9.59 4.31
N SER A 54 -1.73 -10.03 3.11
CA SER A 54 -0.81 -10.61 2.14
C SER A 54 -0.82 -9.77 0.85
N PRO A 55 0.27 -9.09 0.48
CA PRO A 55 1.54 -8.99 1.21
C PRO A 55 1.40 -8.23 2.54
N ALA A 56 2.32 -8.49 3.48
CA ALA A 56 2.29 -7.90 4.83
C ALA A 56 2.59 -6.39 4.86
N GLU A 57 3.25 -5.88 3.83
CA GLU A 57 3.54 -4.46 3.62
C GLU A 57 3.11 -4.06 2.22
N LEU A 58 2.68 -2.81 2.06
CA LEU A 58 2.34 -2.25 0.76
C LEU A 58 3.58 -2.26 -0.16
N PRO A 59 3.49 -2.86 -1.37
CA PRO A 59 4.63 -3.02 -2.28
C PRO A 59 4.91 -1.72 -3.04
N ILE A 60 5.20 -0.64 -2.31
CA ILE A 60 5.54 0.68 -2.85
C ILE A 60 7.02 0.98 -2.61
N ILE A 61 7.69 1.43 -3.66
CA ILE A 61 9.11 1.80 -3.61
C ILE A 61 9.29 3.09 -2.79
N GLY A 62 10.25 3.04 -1.86
CA GLY A 62 10.63 4.15 -0.96
C GLY A 62 10.39 3.82 0.51
N ASP A 63 11.20 4.41 1.39
CA ASP A 63 11.04 4.28 2.85
C ASP A 63 10.11 5.39 3.40
N PRO A 64 9.06 5.08 4.18
CA PRO A 64 8.13 6.09 4.72
C PRO A 64 8.76 7.06 5.72
N PHE A 65 9.85 6.68 6.37
CA PHE A 65 10.55 7.52 7.35
C PHE A 65 11.53 8.48 6.66
N SER A 66 12.19 8.08 5.57
CA SER A 66 13.19 8.93 4.87
C SER A 66 12.74 9.48 3.51
N ASP A 67 12.07 8.69 2.68
CA ASP A 67 11.95 8.96 1.23
C ASP A 67 10.55 9.43 0.81
N ILE A 68 9.50 8.84 1.39
CA ILE A 68 8.10 9.01 0.95
C ILE A 68 7.16 9.30 2.13
N ILE A 69 6.00 9.87 1.85
CA ILE A 69 4.87 10.02 2.78
C ILE A 69 3.70 9.22 2.21
N LEU A 70 3.03 8.43 3.05
CA LEU A 70 1.92 7.58 2.66
C LEU A 70 0.65 8.01 3.40
N ASP A 71 -0.43 8.19 2.66
CA ASP A 71 -1.75 8.52 3.20
C ASP A 71 -2.82 7.60 2.59
N LEU A 72 -3.80 7.19 3.41
CA LEU A 72 -4.94 6.41 2.94
C LEU A 72 -6.13 7.34 2.69
N VAL A 73 -6.79 7.14 1.55
CA VAL A 73 -7.99 7.88 1.16
C VAL A 73 -9.10 6.87 0.89
N PHE A 74 -10.22 7.02 1.59
CA PHE A 74 -11.42 6.19 1.44
C PHE A 74 -12.51 7.02 0.74
N PRO A 75 -12.69 6.91 -0.59
CA PRO A 75 -13.64 7.75 -1.33
C PRO A 75 -15.11 7.45 -0.97
N LYS A 76 -15.36 6.25 -0.44
CA LYS A 76 -16.67 5.77 -0.02
C LYS A 76 -16.53 5.14 1.36
N GLY A 77 -17.38 5.56 2.30
CA GLY A 77 -17.44 4.97 3.64
C GLY A 77 -16.41 5.52 4.62
N ASN A 78 -16.35 4.87 5.78
CA ASN A 78 -15.45 5.22 6.87
C ASN A 78 -14.07 4.58 6.67
N PRO A 79 -13.00 5.16 7.26
CA PRO A 79 -11.69 4.53 7.27
C PRO A 79 -11.74 3.15 7.93
N VAL A 80 -11.20 2.14 7.25
CA VAL A 80 -11.11 0.76 7.76
C VAL A 80 -9.70 0.43 8.25
N PHE A 81 -8.69 1.04 7.61
CA PHE A 81 -7.29 0.80 7.90
C PHE A 81 -6.58 2.08 8.35
N ILE A 82 -5.53 1.90 9.14
CA ILE A 82 -4.46 2.87 9.37
C ILE A 82 -3.12 2.30 8.88
N LEU A 83 -2.14 3.18 8.72
CA LEU A 83 -0.78 2.80 8.34
C LEU A 83 0.14 2.79 9.55
N ASN A 84 0.92 1.71 9.68
CA ASN A 84 2.11 1.65 10.51
C ASN A 84 3.31 1.37 9.60
N GLY A 85 4.00 2.45 9.19
CA GLY A 85 4.98 2.39 8.10
C GLY A 85 4.28 2.02 6.78
N LYS A 86 4.55 0.80 6.28
CA LYS A 86 3.87 0.25 5.09
C LYS A 86 2.82 -0.81 5.42
N LYS A 87 2.65 -1.17 6.70
CA LYS A 87 1.67 -2.17 7.12
C LYS A 87 0.31 -1.54 7.31
N LEU A 88 -0.72 -2.22 6.82
CA LEU A 88 -2.10 -1.88 7.14
C LEU A 88 -2.48 -2.52 8.48
N GLN A 89 -3.16 -1.76 9.32
CA GLN A 89 -3.77 -2.26 10.56
C GLN A 89 -5.24 -1.90 10.56
N LEU A 90 -6.10 -2.82 10.98
CA LEU A 90 -7.54 -2.56 11.06
C LEU A 90 -7.85 -1.62 12.21
N LEU A 91 -8.82 -0.74 12.00
CA LEU A 91 -9.37 0.14 13.03
C LEU A 91 -10.47 -0.54 13.86
N ALA A 92 -11.16 -1.50 13.26
CA ALA A 92 -12.26 -2.25 13.84
C ALA A 92 -12.27 -3.67 13.27
N PRO A 93 -12.88 -4.63 13.97
CA PRO A 93 -13.08 -5.98 13.45
C PRO A 93 -13.83 -5.95 12.12
N LEU A 94 -13.41 -6.81 11.22
CA LEU A 94 -13.97 -7.03 9.90
C LEU A 94 -14.85 -8.28 9.94
N ASP A 95 -16.09 -8.18 9.51
CA ASP A 95 -17.02 -9.30 9.41
C ASP A 95 -17.52 -9.38 7.95
N ARG A 96 -17.11 -10.42 7.24
CA ARG A 96 -17.38 -10.58 5.81
C ARG A 96 -18.85 -10.87 5.57
N ASP A 97 -19.44 -11.74 6.40
CA ASP A 97 -20.79 -12.25 6.22
C ASP A 97 -21.86 -11.24 6.65
N GLN A 98 -21.70 -10.63 7.82
CA GLN A 98 -22.64 -9.65 8.36
C GLN A 98 -22.72 -8.39 7.48
N ASP A 99 -21.57 -7.94 6.99
CA ASP A 99 -21.48 -6.68 6.23
C ASP A 99 -21.50 -6.91 4.69
N ASN A 100 -21.59 -8.17 4.23
CA ASN A 100 -21.52 -8.56 2.82
C ASN A 100 -20.25 -8.01 2.13
N LEU A 101 -19.10 -8.08 2.82
CA LEU A 101 -17.85 -7.43 2.46
C LEU A 101 -16.86 -8.39 1.78
N SER A 102 -17.03 -8.64 0.48
CA SER A 102 -16.03 -9.45 -0.27
C SER A 102 -14.73 -8.71 -0.58
N HIS A 103 -14.76 -7.37 -0.63
CA HIS A 103 -13.58 -6.54 -0.87
C HIS A 103 -13.78 -5.10 -0.39
N ILE A 104 -12.67 -4.45 -0.05
CA ILE A 104 -12.61 -3.03 0.35
C ILE A 104 -11.76 -2.29 -0.69
N VAL A 105 -12.30 -1.21 -1.25
CA VAL A 105 -11.60 -0.37 -2.24
C VAL A 105 -11.27 0.98 -1.64
N PHE A 106 -10.00 1.34 -1.66
CA PHE A 106 -9.50 2.64 -1.22
C PHE A 106 -8.33 3.08 -2.10
N GLN A 107 -7.73 4.23 -1.78
CA GLN A 107 -6.60 4.77 -2.52
C GLN A 107 -5.44 5.00 -1.58
N LEU A 108 -4.25 4.63 -2.02
CA LEU A 108 -2.99 5.00 -1.40
C LEU A 108 -2.44 6.23 -2.10
N THR A 109 -2.26 7.30 -1.35
CA THR A 109 -1.51 8.46 -1.79
C THR A 109 -0.06 8.29 -1.35
N CYS A 110 0.87 8.39 -2.29
CA CYS A 110 2.31 8.43 -2.02
C CYS A 110 2.89 9.76 -2.49
N THR A 111 3.61 10.45 -1.61
CA THR A 111 4.28 11.72 -1.92
C THR A 111 5.78 11.58 -1.69
N VAL A 112 6.58 11.85 -2.71
CA VAL A 112 8.05 11.84 -2.61
C VAL A 112 8.53 13.08 -1.87
N LYS A 113 9.22 12.92 -0.73
CA LYS A 113 9.62 14.05 0.15
C LYS A 113 10.54 15.05 -0.55
N SER A 114 11.48 14.56 -1.37
CA SER A 114 12.48 15.41 -2.04
C SER A 114 11.94 16.24 -3.20
N THR A 115 10.86 15.80 -3.84
CA THR A 115 10.33 16.44 -5.06
C THR A 115 8.89 16.92 -4.92
N ASN A 116 8.20 16.55 -3.84
CA ASN A 116 6.76 16.71 -3.64
C ASN A 116 5.89 16.12 -4.77
N LYS A 117 6.45 15.25 -5.61
CA LYS A 117 5.67 14.51 -6.61
C LYS A 117 4.73 13.56 -5.88
N LYS A 118 3.45 13.59 -6.28
CA LYS A 118 2.38 12.81 -5.69
C LYS A 118 1.87 11.78 -6.69
N ARG A 119 1.65 10.55 -6.24
CA ARG A 119 0.99 9.48 -7.00
C ARG A 119 -0.14 8.91 -6.16
N THR A 120 -1.27 8.65 -6.80
CA THR A 120 -2.42 8.01 -6.17
C THR A 120 -2.63 6.66 -6.82
N ILE A 121 -2.72 5.62 -6.01
CA ILE A 121 -2.71 4.22 -6.43
C ILE A 121 -3.96 3.55 -5.86
N PRO A 122 -4.85 3.00 -6.68
CA PRO A 122 -5.98 2.21 -6.19
C PRO A 122 -5.51 0.97 -5.43
N VAL A 123 -6.14 0.69 -4.30
CA VAL A 123 -5.89 -0.51 -3.50
C VAL A 123 -7.18 -1.30 -3.36
N ILE A 124 -7.09 -2.60 -3.60
CA ILE A 124 -8.19 -3.56 -3.49
C ILE A 124 -7.78 -4.60 -2.44
N ALA A 125 -8.39 -4.51 -1.26
CA ALA A 125 -8.25 -5.54 -0.23
C ALA A 125 -9.34 -6.58 -0.40
N ARG A 126 -8.97 -7.82 -0.74
CA ARG A 126 -9.91 -8.96 -0.79
C ARG A 126 -10.04 -9.56 0.60
N VAL A 127 -11.28 -9.78 1.03
CA VAL A 127 -11.56 -10.34 2.35
C VAL A 127 -11.85 -11.82 2.18
N SER A 128 -11.01 -12.67 2.77
CA SER A 128 -11.26 -14.11 2.82
C SER A 128 -12.13 -14.48 4.00
N ASP A 129 -13.04 -15.41 3.73
CA ASP A 129 -14.02 -15.94 4.65
C ASP A 129 -13.40 -16.92 5.66
N ILE A 130 -13.88 -16.85 6.90
CA ILE A 130 -13.72 -17.88 7.92
C ILE A 130 -15.06 -18.58 8.06
N ASN A 131 -15.05 -19.92 8.12
CA ASN A 131 -16.25 -20.68 8.46
C ASN A 131 -16.53 -20.62 9.98
N ASP A 132 -16.93 -19.45 10.50
CA ASP A 132 -17.27 -19.20 11.90
C ASP A 132 -18.78 -19.25 12.19
N ASN A 133 -19.61 -19.22 11.15
CA ASN A 133 -21.05 -19.36 11.23
C ASN A 133 -21.51 -20.83 11.20
N ALA A 134 -22.05 -21.31 12.32
CA ALA A 134 -22.63 -22.65 12.42
C ALA A 134 -24.01 -22.71 11.71
N PRO A 135 -24.37 -23.86 11.11
CA PRO A 135 -25.69 -24.01 10.50
C PRO A 135 -26.82 -23.86 11.53
N VAL A 136 -27.85 -23.07 11.20
CA VAL A 136 -29.05 -22.89 12.02
C VAL A 136 -30.21 -23.67 11.41
N PHE A 137 -30.67 -24.70 12.12
CA PHE A 137 -31.83 -25.50 11.70
C PHE A 137 -33.13 -24.74 12.00
N VAL A 138 -33.84 -24.34 10.95
CA VAL A 138 -35.15 -23.69 11.05
C VAL A 138 -36.27 -24.74 11.05
N ASN A 139 -37.36 -24.48 11.79
CA ASN A 139 -38.54 -25.35 11.83
C ASN A 139 -38.25 -26.78 12.34
N THR A 140 -37.54 -26.87 13.46
CA THR A 140 -37.31 -28.14 14.16
C THR A 140 -38.44 -28.42 15.16
N PRO A 141 -38.93 -29.69 15.25
CA PRO A 141 -38.53 -30.85 14.45
C PRO A 141 -39.07 -30.83 13.01
N TYR A 142 -38.36 -31.50 12.10
CA TYR A 142 -38.83 -31.70 10.73
C TYR A 142 -39.80 -32.88 10.68
N GLU A 143 -41.03 -32.63 10.23
CA GLU A 143 -42.05 -33.66 10.04
C GLU A 143 -42.42 -33.78 8.56
N THR A 144 -42.55 -35.01 8.07
CA THR A 144 -43.02 -35.32 6.72
C THR A 144 -43.78 -36.64 6.71
N THR A 145 -44.70 -36.80 5.75
CA THR A 145 -45.48 -38.02 5.54
C THR A 145 -45.14 -38.63 4.20
N VAL A 146 -44.87 -39.93 4.16
CA VAL A 146 -44.56 -40.68 2.92
C VAL A 146 -45.63 -41.76 2.74
N SER A 147 -46.27 -41.80 1.56
CA SER A 147 -47.15 -42.91 1.20
C SER A 147 -46.30 -44.15 0.94
N GLU A 148 -46.77 -45.31 1.41
CA GLU A 148 -46.26 -46.60 0.92
C GLU A 148 -46.56 -46.79 -0.57
#